data_AF-A0A2M8P9N1-F1
#
_entry.id   AF-A0A2M8P9N1-F1
#
_cell.length_a   1.000
_cell.length_b   1.000
_cell.length_c   1.000
_cell.angle_alpha   90.00
_cell.angle_beta   90.00
_cell.angle_gamma   90.00
#
_symmetry.space_group_name_H-M   'P 1'
#
loop_
_entity.id
_entity.type
_entity.pdbx_description
1 polymer ?
#
loop_
_entity_poly.entity_id
_entity_poly.type
_entity_poly.pdbx_seq_one_letter_code
_entity_poly.pdbx_strand_id
1 'polypeptide(L)'
;MIGIPLTGGFVGKWFVFFSTLNAGLTLLALIGVLTSVVSAYYYLRVVVKMWLESGEGEANVPPRLAGAVALCAIVTLIIGILPTVVAGLAESITLALLR
;
A
#
# COMPACT_ATOMS: atom_id res chain seq x y z
N MET A 1 -0.06 -0.08 6.03
CA MET A 1 -0.95 -0.10 4.84
C MET A 1 -1.77 -1.39 4.83
N ILE A 2 -3.08 -1.30 4.63
CA ILE A 2 -3.98 -2.47 4.53
C ILE A 2 -3.68 -3.33 3.29
N GLY A 3 -3.27 -2.72 2.18
CA GLY A 3 -3.01 -3.41 0.92
C GLY A 3 -4.30 -3.73 0.16
N ILE A 4 -5.08 -2.69 -0.17
CA ILE A 4 -6.28 -2.85 -1.01
C ILE A 4 -5.81 -3.22 -2.44
N PRO A 5 -6.44 -4.19 -3.11
CA PRO A 5 -6.18 -4.46 -4.52
C PRO A 5 -6.18 -3.15 -5.35
N LEU A 6 -5.34 -3.08 -6.38
CA LEU A 6 -5.12 -1.88 -7.23
C LEU A 6 -4.38 -0.71 -6.57
N THR A 7 -3.89 -0.84 -5.33
CA THR A 7 -3.01 0.16 -4.72
C THR A 7 -1.54 -0.26 -4.79
N GLY A 8 -0.63 0.70 -4.90
CA GLY A 8 0.81 0.42 -4.88
C GLY A 8 1.27 -0.33 -3.62
N GLY A 9 0.58 -0.12 -2.49
CA GLY A 9 0.84 -0.84 -1.24
C GLY A 9 0.49 -2.34 -1.30
N PHE A 10 -0.46 -2.75 -2.15
CA PHE A 10 -0.75 -4.18 -2.38
C PHE A 10 0.32 -4.81 -3.27
N VAL A 11 0.66 -4.16 -4.38
CA VAL A 11 1.70 -4.60 -5.32
C VAL A 11 3.04 -4.84 -4.61
N GLY A 12 3.47 -3.89 -3.77
CA GLY A 12 4.73 -4.02 -3.04
C GLY A 12 4.75 -5.24 -2.10
N LYS A 13 3.66 -5.47 -1.35
CA LYS A 13 3.54 -6.66 -0.49
C LYS A 13 3.50 -7.95 -1.30
N TRP A 14 2.78 -7.95 -2.43
CA TRP A 14 2.69 -9.10 -3.32
C TRP A 14 4.07 -9.54 -3.80
N PHE A 15 4.92 -8.60 -4.23
CA PHE A 15 6.29 -8.91 -4.62
C PHE A 15 7.10 -9.50 -3.47
N VAL A 16 7.01 -8.94 -2.26
CA VAL A 16 7.73 -9.47 -1.09
C VAL A 16 7.26 -10.89 -0.73
N PHE A 17 5.96 -11.15 -0.75
CA PHE A 17 5.41 -12.48 -0.47
C PHE A 17 5.80 -13.48 -1.55
N PHE A 18 5.74 -13.08 -2.82
CA PHE A 18 6.16 -13.94 -3.92
C PHE A 18 7.65 -14.29 -3.83
N SER A 19 8.51 -13.31 -3.55
CA SER A 19 9.96 -13.54 -3.38
C SER A 19 10.28 -14.43 -2.19
N THR A 20 9.60 -14.26 -1.06
CA THR A 20 9.80 -15.12 0.13
C THR A 20 9.33 -16.55 -0.10
N LEU A 21 8.21 -16.74 -0.81
CA LEU A 21 7.74 -18.07 -1.20
C LEU A 21 8.71 -18.76 -2.17
N ASN A 22 9.20 -18.05 -3.19
CA ASN A 22 10.20 -18.59 -4.13
C ASN A 22 11.53 -18.94 -3.45
N ALA A 23 11.90 -18.22 -2.39
CA ALA A 23 13.07 -18.52 -1.57
C ALA A 23 12.84 -19.67 -0.55
N GLY A 24 11.67 -20.31 -0.55
CA GLY A 24 11.33 -21.38 0.41
C GLY A 24 11.04 -20.89 1.84
N LEU A 25 10.93 -19.57 2.04
CA LEU A 25 10.72 -18.93 3.35
C LEU A 25 9.23 -18.80 3.68
N THR A 26 8.49 -19.92 3.60
CA THR A 26 7.02 -19.94 3.76
C THR A 26 6.57 -19.41 5.11
N LEU A 27 7.35 -19.65 6.18
CA LEU A 27 7.03 -19.13 7.52
C LEU A 27 7.04 -17.60 7.55
N LEU A 28 8.00 -16.96 6.88
CA LEU A 28 8.07 -15.50 6.80
C LEU A 28 6.91 -14.93 5.98
N ALA A 29 6.56 -15.59 4.87
CA ALA A 29 5.40 -15.22 4.07
C ALA A 29 4.11 -15.28 4.90
N LEU A 30 3.92 -16.35 5.70
CA LEU A 30 2.76 -16.51 6.58
C LEU A 30 2.69 -15.40 7.63
N ILE A 31 3.80 -15.11 8.32
CA ILE A 31 3.87 -14.01 9.30
C ILE A 31 3.53 -12.66 8.63
N GLY A 32 4.03 -12.43 7.41
CA GLY A 32 3.74 -11.23 6.63
C GLY A 32 2.26 -11.08 6.27
N VAL A 33 1.59 -12.18 5.94
CA VAL A 33 0.14 -12.21 5.67
C VAL A 33 -0.64 -11.93 6.96
N LEU A 34 -0.32 -12.61 8.07
CA LEU A 34 -1.00 -12.42 9.35
C LEU A 34 -0.89 -10.99 9.86
N THR A 35 0.30 -10.40 9.82
CA THR A 35 0.52 -8.99 10.21
C THR A 35 -0.22 -8.01 9.30
N SER A 36 -0.42 -8.37 8.02
CA SER A 36 -1.24 -7.59 7.10
C SER A 36 -2.74 -7.67 7.44
N VAL A 37 -3.25 -8.83 7.85
CA VAL A 37 -4.64 -8.99 8.34
C VAL A 37 -4.87 -8.18 9.61
N VAL A 38 -3.93 -8.24 10.57
CA VAL A 38 -3.99 -7.42 11.79
C VAL A 38 -4.01 -5.94 11.45
N SER A 39 -3.15 -5.50 10.52
CA SER A 39 -3.17 -4.12 10.02
C SER A 39 -4.51 -3.75 9.39
N ALA A 40 -5.11 -4.66 8.60
CA ALA A 40 -6.39 -4.42 7.93
C ALA A 40 -7.50 -4.06 8.92
N TYR A 41 -7.57 -4.77 10.05
CA TYR A 41 -8.52 -4.46 11.11
C TYR A 41 -8.36 -3.01 11.62
N TYR A 42 -7.14 -2.58 11.92
CA TYR A 42 -6.88 -1.22 12.41
C TYR A 42 -7.25 -0.15 11.38
N TYR A 43 -6.91 -0.35 10.09
CA TYR A 43 -7.22 0.63 9.04
C TYR A 43 -8.71 0.69 8.71
N LEU A 44 -9.40 -0.46 8.60
CA LEU A 44 -10.84 -0.48 8.32
C LEU A 44 -11.64 0.17 9.43
N ARG A 45 -11.23 -0.01 10.69
CA ARG A 45 -11.87 0.65 11.82
C ARG A 45 -11.86 2.17 11.67
N VAL A 46 -10.78 2.76 11.17
CA VAL A 46 -10.72 4.21 10.90
C VAL A 46 -11.70 4.60 9.79
N VAL A 47 -11.74 3.86 8.68
CA VAL A 47 -12.65 4.13 7.55
C VAL A 47 -14.12 4.05 8.00
N VAL A 48 -14.47 3.03 8.80
CA VAL A 48 -15.80 2.87 9.38
C VAL A 48 -16.18 4.09 10.21
N LYS A 49 -15.30 4.56 11.10
CA LYS A 49 -15.56 5.77 11.89
C LYS A 49 -15.72 7.03 11.04
N MET A 50 -14.98 7.13 9.94
CA MET A 50 -15.05 8.29 9.05
C MET A 50 -16.35 8.37 8.23
N TRP A 51 -16.91 7.22 7.83
CA TRP A 51 -18.05 7.17 6.90
C TRP A 51 -19.38 6.74 7.54
N LEU A 52 -19.35 5.98 8.62
CA LEU A 52 -20.54 5.36 9.23
C LEU A 52 -20.92 5.95 10.59
N GLU A 53 -20.00 6.66 11.25
CA GLU A 53 -20.30 7.37 12.50
C GLU A 53 -20.53 8.85 12.20
N SER A 54 -21.56 9.45 12.83
CA SER A 54 -21.82 10.89 12.73
C SER A 54 -20.79 11.67 13.53
N GLY A 55 -20.06 12.56 12.86
CA GLY A 55 -19.12 13.47 13.49
C GLY A 55 -19.78 14.75 14.00
N GLU A 56 -19.28 15.30 15.11
CA GLU A 56 -19.62 16.64 15.56
C GLU A 56 -18.64 17.63 14.93
N GLY A 57 -19.04 18.25 13.81
CA GLY A 57 -18.29 19.33 13.14
C GLY A 57 -17.94 19.06 11.67
N GLU A 58 -17.82 20.14 10.90
CA GLU A 58 -17.35 20.09 9.51
C GLU A 58 -15.82 20.18 9.46
N ALA A 59 -15.19 19.32 8.65
CA ALA A 59 -13.76 19.36 8.43
C ALA A 59 -13.40 20.58 7.54
N ASN A 60 -12.76 21.60 8.12
CA ASN A 60 -12.19 22.70 7.35
C ASN A 60 -10.84 22.27 6.73
N VAL A 61 -10.89 21.72 5.51
CA VAL A 61 -9.71 21.23 4.80
C VAL A 61 -9.18 22.32 3.85
N PRO A 62 -7.98 22.87 4.06
CA PRO A 62 -7.42 23.87 3.16
C PRO A 62 -7.18 23.27 1.75
N PRO A 63 -7.43 24.03 0.66
CA PRO A 63 -7.36 23.50 -0.71
C PRO A 63 -6.01 22.86 -1.08
N ARG A 64 -4.90 23.40 -0.54
CA ARG A 64 -3.55 22.83 -0.74
C ARG A 64 -3.41 21.43 -0.16
N LEU A 65 -3.99 21.19 1.02
CA LEU A 65 -3.94 19.87 1.65
C LEU A 65 -4.81 18.88 0.88
N ALA A 66 -6.02 19.28 0.47
CA ALA A 66 -6.89 18.47 -0.37
C ALA A 66 -6.21 18.08 -1.70
N GLY A 67 -5.56 19.04 -2.35
CA GLY A 67 -4.80 18.79 -3.58
C GLY A 67 -3.63 17.83 -3.39
N ALA A 68 -2.86 17.98 -2.30
CA ALA A 68 -1.76 17.07 -1.98
C ALA A 68 -2.25 15.64 -1.71
N VAL A 69 -3.34 15.48 -0.95
CA VAL A 69 -3.95 14.17 -0.68
C VAL A 69 -4.47 13.53 -1.96
N ALA A 70 -5.15 14.30 -2.80
CA ALA A 70 -5.64 13.82 -4.09
C ALA A 70 -4.50 13.36 -5.00
N LEU A 71 -3.40 14.14 -5.07
CA LEU A 71 -2.21 13.76 -5.83
C LEU A 71 -1.61 12.44 -5.31
N CYS A 72 -1.42 12.31 -3.99
CA CYS A 72 -0.91 11.08 -3.39
C CYS A 72 -1.83 9.87 -3.66
N ALA A 73 -3.15 10.06 -3.61
CA ALA A 73 -4.11 9.01 -3.93
C ALA A 73 -4.02 8.58 -5.40
N ILE A 74 -3.95 9.54 -6.33
CA ILE A 74 -3.78 9.27 -7.77
C ILE A 74 -2.48 8.52 -8.02
N VAL A 75 -1.36 8.97 -7.47
CA VAL A 75 -0.06 8.30 -7.63
C VAL A 75 -0.11 6.87 -7.06
N THR A 76 -0.75 6.68 -5.89
CA THR A 76 -0.92 5.35 -5.27
C THR A 76 -1.70 4.39 -6.17
N LEU A 77 -2.72 4.87 -6.86
CA LEU A 77 -3.51 4.08 -7.82
C LEU A 77 -2.73 3.82 -9.11
N ILE A 78 -2.04 4.83 -9.66
CA ILE A 78 -1.21 4.66 -10.86
C ILE A 78 -0.15 3.58 -10.62
N ILE A 79 0.54 3.60 -9.48
CA ILE A 79 1.54 2.59 -9.13
C ILE A 79 0.88 1.20 -9.00
N GLY A 80 -0.33 1.14 -8.44
CA GLY A 80 -1.04 -0.13 -8.29
C GLY A 80 -1.55 -0.73 -9.61
N ILE A 81 -1.97 0.12 -10.56
CA ILE A 81 -2.47 -0.28 -11.88
C ILE A 81 -1.32 -0.54 -12.87
N LEU A 82 -0.26 0.26 -12.80
CA LEU A 82 0.93 0.18 -13.66
C LEU A 82 2.18 -0.14 -12.81
N PRO A 83 2.25 -1.35 -12.23
CA PRO A 83 3.35 -1.72 -11.33
C PRO A 83 4.71 -1.79 -12.04
N THR A 84 4.71 -1.96 -13.36
CA THR A 84 5.91 -2.10 -14.20
C THR A 84 6.80 -0.85 -14.17
N VAL A 85 6.22 0.35 -14.01
CA VAL A 85 6.98 1.61 -13.95
C VAL A 85 7.91 1.61 -12.72
N VAL A 86 7.39 1.18 -11.57
CA VAL A 86 8.18 1.14 -10.33
C VAL A 86 9.08 -0.09 -10.28
N ALA A 87 8.59 -1.25 -10.73
CA ALA A 87 9.37 -2.49 -10.76
C ALA A 87 10.61 -2.36 -11.65
N GLY A 88 10.49 -1.76 -12.85
CA GLY A 88 11.63 -1.58 -13.75
C GLY A 88 12.72 -0.65 -13.20
N LEU A 89 12.34 0.36 -12.41
CA LEU A 89 13.29 1.20 -11.69
C LEU A 89 14.03 0.41 -10.60
N ALA A 90 13.31 -0.43 -9.84
CA ALA A 90 13.89 -1.26 -8.80
C ALA A 90 14.88 -2.30 -9.37
N GLU A 91 14.55 -2.91 -10.50
CA GLU A 91 15.45 -3.83 -11.21
C GLU A 91 16.74 -3.13 -11.67
N SER A 92 16.61 -1.93 -12.26
CA SER A 92 17.76 -1.13 -12.72
C SER A 92 18.72 -0.80 -11.57
N ILE A 93 18.18 -0.43 -10.41
CA ILE A 93 18.97 -0.14 -9.20
C ILE A 93 19.64 -1.42 -8.69
N THR A 94 18.93 -2.54 -8.66
CA THR A 94 19.45 -3.82 -8.17
C THR A 94 20.63 -4.30 -9.03
N LEU A 95 20.52 -4.18 -10.35
CA LEU A 95 21.62 -4.50 -11.28
C LEU A 95 22.84 -3.59 -11.10
N ALA A 96 22.63 -2.32 -10.76
CA ALA A 96 23.72 -1.40 -10.47
C ALA A 96 24.43 -1.73 -9.14
N LEU A 97 23.71 -2.26 -8.15
CA LEU A 97 24.27 -2.67 -6.84
C LEU A 97 25.03 -4.00 -6.88
N LEU A 98 24.75 -4.86 -7.86
CA LEU A 98 25.37 -6.18 -8.03
C LEU A 98 26.56 -6.17 -9.02
N ARG A 99 26.91 -5.01 -9.57
CA ARG A 99 28.16 -4.76 -10.31
C ARG A 99 29.23 -4.25 -9.36
#